data_AF-A0AAV6DFQ3-F1
#
_entry.id   AF-A0AAV6DFQ3-F1
#
_cell.length_a   1.000
_cell.length_b   1.000
_cell.length_c   1.000
_cell.angle_alpha   90.00
_cell.angle_beta   90.00
_cell.angle_gamma   90.00
#
_symmetry.space_group_name_H-M   'P 1'
#
loop_
_entity.id
_entity.type
_entity.pdbx_description
1 polymer ?
#
loop_
_entity_poly.entity_id
_entity_poly.type
_entity_poly.pdbx_seq_one_letter_code
_entity_poly.pdbx_strand_id
1 'polypeptide(L)'
;MDPLGIVPAAASADDVESRTLAHMLDRLVARDPAPLDIARPPDRRFIGICPDHTLLACAALRHHRVPARLRVGFAAYFTPDCLEDHWVCEYRAADGWRLLDPELGP
;
A
#
# COMPACT_ATOMS: atom_id res chain seq x y z
N MET A 1 -23.97 -2.25 8.72
CA MET A 1 -23.87 -0.98 7.96
C MET A 1 -22.42 -0.81 7.63
N ASP A 2 -22.10 -0.65 6.34
CA ASP A 2 -20.74 -0.36 5.90
C ASP A 2 -20.28 0.96 6.54
N PRO A 3 -19.30 0.95 7.46
CA PRO A 3 -18.93 2.13 8.28
C PRO A 3 -18.51 3.34 7.46
N LEU A 4 -18.14 3.13 6.18
CA LEU A 4 -17.70 4.18 5.27
C LEU A 4 -18.69 4.43 4.11
N GLY A 5 -19.72 3.59 3.95
CA GLY A 5 -20.66 3.65 2.83
C GLY A 5 -20.01 3.44 1.45
N ILE A 6 -18.87 2.76 1.40
CA ILE A 6 -18.10 2.48 0.19
C ILE A 6 -18.34 1.03 -0.21
N VAL A 7 -19.15 0.82 -1.24
CA VAL A 7 -19.28 -0.51 -1.85
C VAL A 7 -18.12 -0.72 -2.82
N PRO A 8 -17.22 -1.69 -2.59
CA PRO A 8 -16.21 -2.06 -3.57
C PRO A 8 -16.82 -2.42 -4.92
N ALA A 9 -16.12 -2.10 -6.01
CA ALA A 9 -16.49 -2.65 -7.30
C ALA A 9 -16.44 -4.20 -7.22
N ALA A 10 -17.37 -4.89 -7.90
CA ALA A 10 -17.39 -6.35 -7.93
C ALA A 10 -16.06 -6.96 -8.42
N ALA A 11 -15.35 -6.23 -9.29
CA ALA A 11 -14.02 -6.57 -9.80
C ALA A 11 -12.87 -6.27 -8.81
N SER A 12 -13.15 -5.95 -7.55
CA SER A 12 -12.13 -5.79 -6.50
C SER A 12 -11.90 -7.07 -5.69
N ALA A 13 -12.73 -8.11 -5.87
CA ALA A 13 -12.63 -9.35 -5.12
C ALA A 13 -11.29 -10.08 -5.32
N ASP A 14 -10.62 -9.85 -6.44
CA ASP A 14 -9.36 -10.48 -6.81
C ASP A 14 -8.14 -9.55 -6.65
N ASP A 15 -8.32 -8.35 -6.08
CA ASP A 15 -7.22 -7.46 -5.72
C ASP A 15 -6.26 -8.16 -4.74
N VAL A 16 -6.81 -8.92 -3.78
CA VAL A 16 -6.07 -9.72 -2.79
C VAL A 16 -5.11 -10.75 -3.43
N GLU A 17 -5.40 -11.20 -4.65
CA GLU A 17 -4.59 -12.19 -5.35
C GLU A 17 -3.46 -11.58 -6.20
N SER A 18 -3.33 -10.25 -6.22
CA SER A 18 -2.32 -9.57 -7.05
C SER A 18 -0.90 -9.95 -6.64
N ARG A 19 -0.62 -9.90 -5.32
CA ARG A 19 0.61 -10.33 -4.61
C ARG A 19 1.96 -9.81 -5.15
N THR A 20 1.93 -9.06 -6.24
CA THR A 20 3.09 -8.54 -6.98
C THR A 20 2.76 -7.16 -7.50
N LEU A 21 3.78 -6.31 -7.58
CA LEU A 21 3.62 -4.93 -8.08
C LEU A 21 3.05 -4.90 -9.49
N ALA A 22 3.50 -5.79 -10.39
CA ALA A 22 3.03 -5.81 -11.77
C ALA A 22 1.51 -6.05 -11.85
N HIS A 23 1.01 -7.09 -11.18
CA HIS A 23 -0.43 -7.37 -11.16
C HIS A 23 -1.23 -6.26 -10.47
N MET A 24 -0.71 -5.68 -9.37
CA MET A 24 -1.36 -4.54 -8.72
C MET A 24 -1.52 -3.37 -9.68
N LEU A 25 -0.46 -3.03 -10.41
CA LEU A 25 -0.47 -1.94 -11.40
C LEU A 25 -1.38 -2.25 -12.59
N ASP A 26 -1.34 -3.47 -13.13
CA ASP A 26 -2.22 -3.88 -14.23
C ASP A 26 -3.69 -3.71 -13.85
N ARG A 27 -4.07 -4.13 -12.64
CA ARG A 27 -5.44 -3.99 -12.13
C ARG A 27 -5.82 -2.53 -11.87
N LEU A 28 -4.94 -1.77 -11.21
CA LEU A 28 -5.15 -0.35 -10.94
C LEU A 28 -5.40 0.44 -12.23
N VAL A 29 -4.57 0.21 -13.26
CA VAL A 29 -4.65 0.89 -14.55
C VAL A 29 -5.85 0.40 -15.36
N ALA A 30 -6.18 -0.90 -15.32
CA ALA A 30 -7.37 -1.43 -15.98
C ALA A 30 -8.67 -0.87 -15.39
N ARG A 31 -8.70 -0.60 -14.08
CA ARG A 31 -9.84 0.00 -13.37
C ARG A 31 -9.95 1.51 -13.64
N ASP A 32 -8.82 2.22 -13.65
CA ASP A 32 -8.77 3.63 -14.01
C ASP A 32 -7.39 3.99 -14.61
N PRO A 33 -7.33 4.35 -15.91
CA PRO A 33 -6.08 4.60 -16.63
C PRO A 33 -5.44 5.96 -16.30
N ALA A 34 -6.03 6.76 -15.42
CA ALA A 34 -5.43 8.01 -14.96
C ALA A 34 -4.03 7.76 -14.35
N PRO A 35 -3.12 8.75 -14.40
CA PRO A 35 -1.82 8.64 -13.74
C PRO A 35 -1.92 8.24 -12.24
N LEU A 36 -0.89 7.56 -11.72
CA LEU A 36 -0.92 7.01 -10.36
C LEU A 36 -0.89 8.07 -9.25
N ASP A 37 -0.44 9.29 -9.56
CA ASP A 37 -0.44 10.46 -8.68
C ASP A 37 -1.79 11.19 -8.63
N ILE A 38 -2.75 10.78 -9.47
CA ILE A 38 -4.11 11.31 -9.43
C ILE A 38 -4.96 10.49 -8.45
N ALA A 39 -5.55 11.20 -7.48
CA ALA A 39 -6.45 10.60 -6.51
C ALA A 39 -7.68 10.00 -7.20
N ARG A 40 -7.97 8.73 -6.91
CA ARG A 40 -9.13 7.99 -7.41
C ARG A 40 -10.30 8.04 -6.41
N PRO A 41 -11.56 8.07 -6.89
CA PRO A 41 -12.70 7.88 -6.01
C PRO A 41 -12.66 6.48 -5.37
N PRO A 42 -13.25 6.29 -4.18
CA PRO A 42 -13.09 5.05 -3.42
C PRO A 42 -13.44 3.76 -4.16
N ASP A 43 -14.49 3.78 -4.98
CA ASP A 43 -14.95 2.67 -5.81
C ASP A 43 -13.96 2.25 -6.92
N ARG A 44 -12.98 3.10 -7.22
CA ARG A 44 -11.93 2.85 -8.22
C ARG A 44 -10.55 2.59 -7.62
N ARG A 45 -10.42 2.60 -6.29
CA ARG A 45 -9.13 2.29 -5.63
C ARG A 45 -8.86 0.78 -5.65
N PHE A 46 -7.60 0.42 -5.55
CA PHE A 46 -7.18 -0.94 -5.24
C PHE A 46 -7.45 -1.23 -3.76
N ILE A 47 -8.00 -2.40 -3.45
CA ILE A 47 -8.19 -2.85 -2.09
C ILE A 47 -6.97 -3.69 -1.69
N GLY A 48 -6.16 -3.15 -0.78
CA GLY A 48 -4.94 -3.80 -0.32
C GLY A 48 -4.79 -3.74 1.19
N ILE A 49 -3.80 -4.48 1.68
CA ILE A 49 -3.39 -4.56 3.09
C ILE A 49 -1.93 -4.09 3.25
N CYS A 50 -1.37 -4.15 4.46
CA CYS A 50 -0.01 -3.66 4.74
C CYS A 50 1.10 -4.08 3.75
N PRO A 51 1.20 -5.35 3.26
CA PRO A 51 2.22 -5.71 2.28
C PRO A 51 2.03 -5.00 0.93
N ASP A 52 0.80 -4.77 0.49
CA ASP A 52 0.50 -4.12 -0.80
C ASP A 52 0.96 -2.65 -0.77
N HIS A 53 0.56 -1.92 0.28
CA HIS A 53 0.99 -0.54 0.50
C HIS A 53 2.51 -0.44 0.57
N THR A 54 3.15 -1.35 1.32
CA THR A 54 4.60 -1.41 1.49
C THR A 54 5.34 -1.73 0.21
N LEU A 55 4.83 -2.67 -0.59
CA LEU A 55 5.41 -3.02 -1.87
C LEU A 55 5.32 -1.86 -2.86
N LEU A 56 4.16 -1.20 -2.94
CA LEU A 56 3.95 -0.05 -3.82
C LEU A 56 4.88 1.12 -3.44
N ALA A 57 4.97 1.47 -2.16
CA ALA A 57 5.85 2.54 -1.66
C ALA A 57 7.33 2.23 -1.94
N CYS A 58 7.77 1.01 -1.64
CA CYS A 58 9.15 0.58 -1.89
C CYS A 58 9.49 0.64 -3.39
N ALA A 59 8.57 0.22 -4.25
CA ALA A 59 8.74 0.28 -5.70
C ALA A 59 8.82 1.71 -6.23
N ALA A 60 7.93 2.59 -5.77
CA ALA A 60 7.93 4.01 -6.15
C ALA A 60 9.27 4.68 -5.76
N LEU A 61 9.75 4.46 -4.53
CA LEU A 61 11.04 4.98 -4.07
C LEU A 61 12.20 4.47 -4.94
N ARG A 62 12.24 3.16 -5.22
CA ARG A 62 13.28 2.57 -6.08
C ARG A 62 13.23 3.10 -7.51
N HIS A 63 12.03 3.31 -8.05
CA HIS A 63 11.84 3.93 -9.36
C HIS A 63 12.46 5.34 -9.42
N HIS A 64 12.33 6.11 -8.34
CA HIS A 64 12.97 7.42 -8.17
C HIS A 64 14.43 7.36 -7.68
N ARG A 65 15.08 6.19 -7.75
CA ARG A 65 16.47 5.95 -7.35
C ARG A 65 16.74 6.21 -5.85
N VAL A 66 15.72 6.16 -5.01
CA VAL A 66 15.87 6.15 -3.55
C VAL A 66 16.03 4.69 -3.08
N PRO A 67 17.15 4.33 -2.43
CA PRO A 67 17.30 2.99 -1.86
C PRO A 67 16.19 2.73 -0.84
N ALA A 68 15.42 1.67 -1.07
CA ALA A 68 14.33 1.26 -0.20
C ALA A 68 14.29 -0.27 -0.05
N ARG A 69 13.79 -0.75 1.09
CA ARG A 69 13.61 -2.17 1.40
C ARG A 69 12.36 -2.39 2.23
N LEU A 70 11.77 -3.56 2.10
CA LEU A 70 10.64 -3.98 2.92
C LEU A 70 11.17 -4.48 4.27
N ARG A 71 10.41 -4.25 5.33
CA ARG A 71 10.64 -4.80 6.67
C ARG A 71 9.35 -5.48 7.11
N VAL A 72 9.49 -6.63 7.77
CA VAL A 72 8.39 -7.42 8.29
C VAL A 72 8.65 -7.67 9.76
N GLY A 73 7.61 -7.54 10.58
CA GLY A 73 7.69 -7.75 12.02
C GLY A 73 6.32 -7.63 12.64
N PHE A 74 6.26 -7.02 13.83
CA PHE A 74 5.01 -6.78 14.54
C PHE A 74 4.90 -5.31 14.96
N ALA A 75 3.75 -4.69 14.71
CA ALA A 75 3.42 -3.34 15.11
C ALA A 75 2.64 -3.35 16.43
N ALA A 76 3.01 -2.43 17.34
CA ALA A 76 2.38 -2.27 18.66
C ALA A 76 1.51 -1.00 18.75
N TYR A 77 1.21 -0.37 17.61
CA TYR A 77 0.59 0.95 17.54
C TYR A 77 -0.81 0.99 16.92
N PHE A 78 -1.33 -0.15 16.45
CA PHE A 78 -2.70 -0.26 15.93
C PHE A 78 -3.69 -0.52 17.05
N THR A 79 -3.52 -1.63 17.77
CA THR A 79 -4.38 -2.02 18.89
C THR A 79 -3.59 -2.05 20.20
N PRO A 80 -4.06 -1.37 21.27
CA PRO A 80 -3.43 -1.45 22.59
C PRO A 80 -3.26 -2.91 23.05
N ASP A 81 -2.09 -3.22 23.62
CA ASP A 81 -1.72 -4.54 24.13
C ASP A 81 -1.71 -5.68 23.09
N CYS A 82 -1.71 -5.36 21.79
CA CYS A 82 -1.62 -6.33 20.69
C CYS A 82 -0.38 -6.07 19.83
N LEU A 83 0.25 -7.16 19.37
CA LEU A 83 1.32 -7.14 18.38
C LEU A 83 0.77 -7.71 17.07
N GLU A 84 0.44 -6.82 16.14
CA GLU A 84 -0.14 -7.19 14.84
C GLU A 84 0.98 -7.40 13.82
N ASP A 85 0.94 -8.48 13.03
CA ASP A 85 1.93 -8.68 11.98
C ASP A 85 1.87 -7.53 10.97
N HIS A 86 3.03 -6.98 10.64
CA HIS A 86 3.04 -5.75 9.86
C HIS A 86 4.23 -5.62 8.93
N TRP A 87 3.96 -4.98 7.80
CA TRP A 87 4.91 -4.69 6.75
C TRP A 87 5.08 -3.18 6.63
N VAL A 88 6.32 -2.73 6.63
CA VAL A 88 6.67 -1.30 6.48
C VAL A 88 7.81 -1.15 5.48
N CYS A 89 7.95 0.06 4.93
CA CYS A 89 9.05 0.41 4.06
C CYS A 89 10.16 1.12 4.85
N GLU A 90 11.41 0.74 4.62
CA GLU A 90 12.56 1.50 5.10
C GLU A 90 13.30 2.09 3.90
N TYR A 91 13.56 3.40 3.93
CA TYR A 91 14.19 4.11 2.82
C TYR A 91 15.40 4.92 3.28
N ARG A 92 16.33 5.18 2.38
CA ARG A 92 17.53 5.95 2.67
C ARG A 92 17.26 7.44 2.47
N ALA A 93 17.19 8.18 3.57
CA ALA A 93 17.25 9.64 3.60
C ALA A 93 18.70 10.14 3.67
N ALA A 94 18.88 11.46 3.68
CA ALA A 94 20.21 12.10 3.72
C ALA A 94 21.01 11.75 4.99
N ASP A 95 20.33 11.54 6.11
CA ASP A 95 20.91 11.30 7.44
C ASP A 95 20.89 9.83 7.88
N GLY A 96 20.33 8.93 7.07
CA GLY A 96 20.28 7.52 7.39
C GLY A 96 19.04 6.81 6.87
N TRP A 97 18.80 5.62 7.40
CA TRP A 97 17.57 4.88 7.11
C TRP A 97 16.40 5.44 7.93
N ARG A 98 15.26 5.63 7.27
CA ARG A 98 14.00 6.09 7.87
C ARG A 98 12.93 5.03 7.65
N LEU A 99 12.09 4.82 8.65
CA LEU A 99 10.91 3.97 8.55
C LEU A 99 9.74 4.79 7.98
N LEU A 100 8.98 4.17 7.08
CA LEU A 100 7.74 4.67 6.51
C LEU A 100 6.72 3.54 6.62
N ASP A 101 5.62 3.80 7.30
CA ASP A 101 4.43 2.94 7.25
C ASP A 101 3.44 3.53 6.24
N PRO A 102 3.31 2.95 5.03
CA PRO A 102 2.46 3.50 3.98
C PRO A 102 0.99 3.09 4.11
N GLU A 103 0.62 2.24 5.08
CA GLU A 103 -0.79 1.98 5.39
C GLU A 103 -1.41 3.13 6.20
N LEU A 104 -0.57 3.89 6.91
CA LEU A 104 -0.98 5.07 7.66
C LEU A 104 -1.06 6.31 6.76
N GLY A 105 -2.17 7.03 6.86
CA GLY A 105 -2.31 8.35 6.26
C GLY A 105 -1.49 9.42 6.99
N PRO A 106 -1.35 10.63 6.40
CA PRO A 106 -0.80 11.79 7.09
C PRO A 106 -1.66 12.24 8.28
#